data_AF-A0A920HRA0-F1
#
_entry.id   AF-A0A920HRA0-F1
#
_cell.length_a   1.000
_cell.length_b   1.000
_cell.length_c   1.000
_cell.angle_alpha   90.00
_cell.angle_beta   90.00
_cell.angle_gamma   90.00
#
_symmetry.space_group_name_H-M   'P 1'
#
loop_
_entity.id
_entity.type
_entity.pdbx_description
1 polymer ?
#
loop_
_entity_poly.entity_id
_entity_poly.type
_entity_poly.pdbx_seq_one_letter_code
_entity_poly.pdbx_strand_id
1 'polypeptide(L)'
;MVTLKQLLGKCFKILRSVRIDIRKSTQLKDTEGGVLGNKTRVKIVKNKVAPPFKTAEFDIMYGEGISKTGEILDLGVDLDIIEKSGSWFSYGGSKLGQGRDSVKSILKDNPELSEELEQKILS
;
A
#
# COMPACT_ATOMS: atom_id res chain seq x y z
N MET A 1 6.61 18.31 -1.89
CA MET A 1 7.92 17.94 -2.45
C MET A 1 8.99 18.69 -1.66
N VAL A 2 9.46 18.12 -0.54
CA VAL A 2 10.55 18.72 0.26
C VAL A 2 11.80 17.89 0.01
N THR A 3 12.63 18.40 -0.88
CA THR A 3 13.96 17.87 -1.20
C THR A 3 14.91 18.20 -0.06
N LEU A 4 14.89 17.40 1.01
CA LEU A 4 15.86 17.45 2.10
C LEU A 4 17.18 16.78 1.66
N LYS A 5 17.76 17.25 0.56
CA LYS A 5 18.95 16.65 -0.07
C LYS A 5 20.23 17.49 -0.03
N GLN A 6 20.17 18.74 0.43
CA GLN A 6 21.35 19.54 0.73
C GLN A 6 20.99 20.41 1.94
N LEU A 7 21.38 20.07 3.17
CA LEU A 7 22.35 20.90 3.92
C LEU A 7 22.94 20.18 5.16
N LEU A 8 22.58 18.92 5.44
CA LEU A 8 22.98 18.18 6.68
C LEU A 8 23.48 16.75 6.41
N GLY A 9 24.24 16.55 5.33
CA GLY A 9 24.41 15.25 4.65
C GLY A 9 25.15 14.11 5.37
N LYS A 10 25.87 14.35 6.48
CA LYS A 10 26.65 13.29 7.17
C LYS A 10 26.15 12.95 8.57
N CYS A 11 25.81 13.92 9.41
CA CYS A 11 25.43 13.66 10.81
C CYS A 11 24.12 12.85 10.90
N PHE A 12 23.12 13.24 10.11
CA PHE A 12 21.83 12.55 10.07
C PHE A 12 21.88 11.15 9.47
N LYS A 13 22.91 10.89 8.62
CA LYS A 13 23.16 9.57 8.03
C LYS A 13 23.58 8.56 9.11
N ILE A 14 24.24 9.01 10.18
CA ILE A 14 24.81 8.14 11.22
C ILE A 14 23.80 7.93 12.37
N LEU A 15 23.12 9.00 12.79
CA LEU A 15 22.22 9.00 13.97
C LEU A 15 20.90 8.24 13.76
N ARG A 16 20.33 8.22 12.55
CA ARG A 16 19.02 7.59 12.30
C ARG A 16 19.07 6.05 12.33
N SER A 17 18.13 5.44 13.07
CA SER A 17 17.92 3.99 13.13
C SER A 17 17.24 3.43 11.88
N VAL A 18 16.32 4.21 11.27
CA VAL A 18 15.64 3.84 10.02
C VAL A 18 15.73 4.99 9.01
N ARG A 19 15.99 4.67 7.74
CA ARG A 19 15.91 5.62 6.63
C ARG A 19 15.04 5.04 5.53
N ILE A 20 14.14 5.89 5.06
CA ILE A 20 13.09 5.54 4.11
C ILE A 20 13.29 6.44 2.88
N ASP A 21 13.45 5.84 1.70
CA ASP A 21 13.43 6.51 0.40
C ASP A 21 12.01 6.35 -0.18
N ILE A 22 11.29 7.46 -0.31
CA ILE A 22 9.90 7.50 -0.79
C ILE A 22 9.93 8.08 -2.20
N ARG A 23 9.39 7.35 -3.17
CA ARG A 23 9.30 7.79 -4.56
C ARG A 23 7.88 7.63 -5.08
N LYS A 24 7.38 8.70 -5.70
CA LYS A 24 6.14 8.67 -6.46
C LYS A 24 6.37 7.82 -7.73
N SER A 25 5.50 6.84 -7.97
CA SER A 25 5.57 5.94 -9.13
C SER A 25 4.56 6.36 -10.20
N THR A 26 3.32 5.92 -10.08
CA THR A 26 2.29 6.08 -11.12
C THR A 26 1.14 6.92 -10.58
N GLN A 27 0.56 7.79 -11.43
CA GLN A 27 -0.65 8.52 -11.06
C GLN A 27 -1.86 7.61 -11.19
N LEU A 28 -2.68 7.55 -10.15
CA LEU A 28 -3.98 6.88 -10.18
C LEU A 28 -4.99 7.87 -10.74
N LYS A 29 -5.60 7.52 -11.86
CA LYS A 29 -6.61 8.33 -12.54
C LYS A 29 -7.95 7.62 -12.51
N ASP A 30 -9.00 8.41 -12.42
CA ASP A 30 -10.36 7.94 -12.61
C ASP A 30 -10.69 7.76 -14.10
N THR A 31 -11.83 7.15 -14.38
CA THR A 31 -12.40 6.94 -15.73
C THR A 31 -12.58 8.26 -16.48
N GLU A 32 -12.84 9.37 -15.77
CA GLU A 32 -12.98 10.72 -16.34
C GLU A 32 -11.64 11.49 -16.45
N GLY A 33 -10.52 10.85 -16.12
CA GLY A 33 -9.18 11.43 -16.23
C GLY A 33 -8.74 12.29 -15.04
N GLY A 34 -9.59 12.46 -14.02
CA GLY A 34 -9.23 13.11 -12.75
C GLY A 34 -8.16 12.32 -12.00
N VAL A 35 -7.18 13.00 -11.40
CA VAL A 35 -6.12 12.33 -10.64
C VAL A 35 -6.63 12.07 -9.22
N LEU A 36 -6.95 10.81 -8.92
CA LEU A 36 -7.43 10.36 -7.61
C LEU A 36 -6.29 10.25 -6.58
N GLY A 37 -5.07 9.96 -7.04
CA GLY A 37 -3.95 9.73 -6.14
C GLY A 37 -2.68 9.33 -6.85
N ASN A 38 -1.73 8.80 -6.09
CA ASN A 38 -0.47 8.27 -6.63
C ASN A 38 -0.08 6.95 -5.96
N LYS A 39 0.30 5.98 -6.78
CA LYS A 39 1.05 4.82 -6.32
C LYS A 39 2.44 5.28 -5.90
N THR A 40 2.82 4.95 -4.68
CA THR A 40 4.08 5.35 -4.05
C THR A 40 4.88 4.12 -3.69
N ARG A 41 6.14 4.09 -4.11
CA ARG A 41 7.09 3.04 -3.75
C ARG A 41 8.00 3.55 -2.67
N VAL A 42 8.14 2.75 -1.62
CA VAL A 42 8.95 3.05 -0.45
C VAL A 42 10.04 2.00 -0.31
N LYS A 43 11.28 2.44 -0.13
CA LYS A 43 12.45 1.56 0.07
C LYS A 43 13.14 1.90 1.37
N ILE A 44 13.37 0.88 2.20
CA ILE A 44 14.12 1.03 3.45
C ILE A 44 15.62 1.03 3.12
N VAL A 45 16.25 2.20 3.04
CA VAL A 45 17.67 2.36 2.67
C VAL A 45 18.63 2.24 3.87
N LYS A 46 18.12 2.20 5.09
CA LYS A 46 18.86 1.84 6.30
C LYS A 46 17.87 1.34 7.35
N ASN A 47 18.17 0.23 7.99
CA ASN A 47 17.41 -0.28 9.12
C ASN A 47 18.41 -0.87 10.12
N LYS A 48 18.39 -0.39 11.36
CA LYS A 48 19.21 -0.92 12.46
C LYS A 48 18.49 -1.98 13.29
N VAL A 49 17.19 -2.22 13.05
CA VAL A 49 16.34 -3.09 13.87
C VAL A 49 15.98 -4.38 13.12
N ALA A 50 15.79 -4.30 11.80
CA ALA A 50 15.40 -5.43 10.96
C ALA A 50 16.20 -5.43 9.64
N PRO A 51 16.03 -6.46 8.78
CA PRO A 51 16.69 -6.51 7.49
C PRO A 51 16.47 -5.23 6.66
N PRO A 52 17.53 -4.57 6.19
CA PRO A 52 17.42 -3.39 5.32
C PRO A 52 16.99 -3.79 3.90
N PHE A 53 16.70 -2.77 3.08
CA PHE A 53 16.39 -2.88 1.64
C PHE A 53 15.05 -3.50 1.25
N LYS A 54 14.18 -3.80 2.22
CA LYS A 54 12.77 -4.11 1.94
C LYS A 54 12.09 -2.94 1.21
N THR A 55 11.23 -3.30 0.26
CA THR A 55 10.39 -2.38 -0.50
C THR A 55 8.93 -2.62 -0.19
N ALA A 56 8.15 -1.55 -0.11
CA ALA A 56 6.70 -1.58 -0.02
C ALA A 56 6.10 -0.68 -1.10
N GLU A 57 4.95 -1.05 -1.62
CA GLU A 57 4.17 -0.24 -2.56
C GLU A 57 2.78 -0.04 -2.01
N PHE A 58 2.31 1.21 -2.04
CA PHE A 58 0.95 1.52 -1.60
C PHE A 58 0.40 2.73 -2.34
N ASP A 59 -0.92 2.85 -2.30
CA ASP A 59 -1.65 3.92 -2.94
C ASP A 59 -1.85 5.08 -1.94
N ILE A 60 -1.49 6.29 -2.35
CA ILE A 60 -1.80 7.53 -1.61
C ILE A 60 -2.89 8.27 -2.38
N MET A 61 -4.09 8.29 -1.81
CA MET A 61 -5.26 8.99 -2.34
C MET A 61 -5.23 10.46 -1.89
N TYR A 62 -5.58 11.38 -2.77
CA TYR A 62 -5.70 12.79 -2.38
C TYR A 62 -6.93 12.98 -1.50
N GLY A 63 -6.77 13.70 -0.38
CA GLY A 63 -7.86 13.96 0.57
C GLY A 63 -8.08 12.86 1.62
N GLU A 64 -7.79 11.58 1.29
CA GLU A 64 -7.94 10.46 2.22
C GLU A 64 -6.62 9.96 2.83
N GLY A 65 -5.48 10.15 2.14
CA GLY A 65 -4.17 9.66 2.60
C GLY A 65 -3.87 8.25 2.11
N ILE A 66 -3.21 7.44 2.95
CA ILE A 66 -2.78 6.08 2.59
C ILE A 66 -4.01 5.16 2.54
N SER A 67 -4.20 4.46 1.43
CA SER A 67 -5.34 3.54 1.25
C SER A 67 -5.10 2.20 1.94
N LYS A 68 -5.56 2.07 3.19
CA LYS A 68 -5.45 0.81 3.97
C LYS A 68 -6.15 -0.36 3.29
N THR A 69 -7.37 -0.16 2.78
CA THR A 69 -8.13 -1.21 2.07
C THR A 69 -7.42 -1.67 0.79
N GLY A 70 -6.70 -0.77 0.13
CA GLY A 70 -5.88 -1.09 -1.03
C GLY A 70 -4.67 -1.96 -0.70
N GLU A 71 -4.03 -1.73 0.45
CA GLU A 71 -2.93 -2.58 0.95
C GLU A 71 -3.44 -3.95 1.41
N ILE A 72 -4.56 -4.03 2.13
CA ILE A 72 -5.16 -5.30 2.57
C ILE A 72 -5.46 -6.19 1.36
N LEU A 73 -6.02 -5.62 0.30
CA LEU A 73 -6.32 -6.38 -0.92
C LEU A 73 -5.04 -6.88 -1.61
N ASP A 74 -4.03 -6.02 -1.76
CA ASP A 74 -2.76 -6.42 -2.41
C ASP A 74 -2.02 -7.49 -1.61
N LEU A 75 -1.87 -7.28 -0.30
CA LEU A 75 -1.24 -8.24 0.60
C LEU A 75 -2.04 -9.54 0.70
N GLY A 76 -3.37 -9.45 0.71
CA GLY A 76 -4.24 -10.63 0.72
C GLY A 76 -4.11 -11.48 -0.53
N VAL A 77 -3.91 -10.85 -1.70
CA VAL A 77 -3.62 -11.59 -2.95
C VAL A 77 -2.20 -12.13 -2.95
N ASP A 78 -1.21 -11.34 -2.52
CA ASP A 78 0.20 -11.78 -2.47
C ASP A 78 0.44 -12.93 -1.48
N LEU A 79 -0.38 -13.03 -0.44
CA LEU A 79 -0.33 -14.09 0.57
C LEU A 79 -1.30 -15.26 0.28
N ASP A 80 -1.92 -15.30 -0.91
CA ASP A 80 -2.90 -16.31 -1.32
C ASP A 80 -4.11 -16.45 -0.35
N ILE A 81 -4.41 -15.40 0.43
CA ILE A 81 -5.60 -15.32 1.29
C ILE A 81 -6.84 -14.96 0.45
N ILE A 82 -6.66 -14.07 -0.53
CA ILE A 82 -7.68 -13.64 -1.48
C ILE A 82 -7.36 -14.25 -2.84
N GLU A 83 -8.28 -15.04 -3.36
CA GLU A 83 -8.13 -15.69 -4.65
C GLU A 83 -8.48 -14.72 -5.78
N LYS A 84 -7.56 -14.56 -6.74
CA LYS A 84 -7.76 -13.74 -7.94
C LYS A 84 -7.92 -14.61 -9.19
N SER A 85 -9.14 -14.68 -9.72
CA SER A 85 -9.47 -15.33 -10.99
C SER A 85 -9.65 -14.29 -12.09
N GLY A 86 -8.55 -13.92 -12.75
CA GLY A 86 -8.55 -12.87 -13.77
C GLY A 86 -8.88 -11.49 -13.18
N SER A 87 -10.05 -10.96 -13.51
CA SER A 87 -10.57 -9.70 -12.97
C SER A 87 -11.45 -9.88 -11.73
N TRP A 88 -11.72 -11.11 -11.30
CA TRP A 88 -12.58 -11.43 -10.16
C TRP A 88 -11.74 -11.73 -8.90
N PHE A 89 -12.21 -11.24 -7.76
CA PHE A 89 -11.63 -11.52 -6.45
C PHE A 89 -12.63 -12.33 -5.61
N SER A 90 -12.13 -13.35 -4.92
CA SER A 90 -12.91 -14.22 -4.04
C SER A 90 -12.20 -14.44 -2.71
N TYR A 91 -12.96 -14.63 -1.66
CA TYR A 91 -12.46 -14.91 -0.32
C TYR A 91 -13.36 -15.94 0.37
N GLY A 92 -12.75 -17.00 0.93
CA GLY A 92 -13.50 -18.05 1.64
C GLY A 92 -14.59 -18.72 0.80
N GLY A 93 -14.38 -18.85 -0.52
CA GLY A 93 -15.37 -19.39 -1.45
C GLY A 93 -16.49 -18.42 -1.88
N SER A 94 -16.54 -17.21 -1.31
CA SER A 94 -17.48 -16.15 -1.71
C SER A 94 -16.83 -15.18 -2.68
N LYS A 95 -17.58 -14.76 -3.71
CA LYS A 95 -17.10 -13.72 -4.65
C LYS A 95 -17.19 -12.36 -3.97
N LEU A 96 -16.06 -11.67 -3.87
CA LEU A 96 -16.01 -10.30 -3.35
C LEU A 96 -16.48 -9.31 -4.42
N GLY A 97 -15.91 -9.36 -5.62
CA GLY A 97 -16.27 -8.42 -6.67
C GLY A 97 -15.39 -8.52 -7.91
N GLN A 98 -15.76 -7.74 -8.92
CA GLN A 98 -15.00 -7.61 -10.17
C GLN A 98 -14.20 -6.30 -10.14
N GLY A 99 -12.89 -6.42 -10.33
CA GLY A 99 -11.99 -5.28 -10.37
C GLY A 99 -11.58 -4.81 -8.98
N ARG A 100 -10.42 -4.15 -8.92
CA ARG A 100 -9.78 -3.74 -7.68
C ARG A 100 -10.61 -2.71 -6.91
N ASP A 101 -11.16 -1.72 -7.62
CA ASP A 101 -11.88 -0.60 -6.99
C ASP A 101 -13.21 -1.04 -6.38
N SER A 102 -13.93 -1.97 -7.02
CA SER A 102 -15.15 -2.56 -6.45
C SER A 102 -14.87 -3.24 -5.11
N VAL A 103 -13.80 -4.05 -5.04
CA VAL A 103 -13.44 -4.75 -3.80
C VAL A 103 -12.95 -3.76 -2.73
N LYS A 104 -12.21 -2.71 -3.10
CA LYS A 104 -11.83 -1.63 -2.17
C LYS A 104 -13.05 -0.98 -1.53
N SER A 105 -14.10 -0.71 -2.30
CA SER A 105 -15.36 -0.15 -1.77
C SER A 105 -16.03 -1.13 -0.81
N ILE A 106 -16.12 -2.41 -1.17
CA ILE A 106 -16.72 -3.45 -0.31
C ILE A 106 -15.96 -3.56 1.03
N LEU A 107 -14.63 -3.52 1.02
CA LEU A 107 -13.81 -3.54 2.23
C LEU A 107 -13.95 -2.25 3.06
N LYS A 108 -14.24 -1.11 2.41
CA LYS A 108 -14.49 0.17 3.08
C LYS A 108 -15.87 0.16 3.75
N ASP A 109 -16.85 -0.45 3.12
CA ASP A 109 -18.24 -0.54 3.61
C ASP A 109 -18.42 -1.63 4.67
N ASN A 110 -17.57 -2.67 4.65
CA ASN A 110 -17.61 -3.80 5.59
C ASN A 110 -16.33 -3.84 6.45
N PRO A 111 -16.25 -3.05 7.54
CA PRO A 111 -15.07 -2.99 8.40
C PRO A 111 -14.74 -4.32 9.09
N GLU A 112 -15.75 -5.15 9.40
CA GLU A 112 -15.55 -6.47 10.01
C GLU A 112 -14.74 -7.40 9.10
N LEU A 113 -15.06 -7.44 7.80
CA LEU A 113 -14.33 -8.22 6.81
C LEU A 113 -12.90 -7.69 6.63
N SER A 114 -12.74 -6.37 6.64
CA SER A 114 -11.43 -5.72 6.54
C SER A 114 -10.51 -6.10 7.71
N GLU A 115 -11.05 -6.09 8.93
CA GLU A 115 -10.32 -6.48 10.13
C GLU A 115 -9.99 -7.98 10.14
N GLU A 116 -10.92 -8.84 9.73
CA GLU A 116 -10.66 -10.27 9.59
C GLU A 116 -9.50 -10.55 8.62
N LEU A 117 -9.51 -9.91 7.45
CA LEU A 117 -8.43 -10.04 6.46
C LEU A 117 -7.11 -9.49 6.99
N GLU A 118 -7.12 -8.35 7.67
CA GLU A 118 -5.94 -7.76 8.28
C GLU A 118 -5.31 -8.69 9.34
N GLN A 119 -6.13 -9.31 10.19
CA GLN A 119 -5.64 -10.30 11.17
C GLN A 119 -4.98 -11.50 10.50
N LYS A 120 -5.55 -12.00 9.40
CA LYS A 120 -4.96 -13.11 8.65
C LYS A 120 -3.65 -12.74 7.94
N ILE A 121 -3.51 -11.48 7.50
CA ILE A 121 -2.28 -10.98 6.86
C ILE A 121 -1.15 -10.78 7.88
N LEU A 122 -1.49 -10.41 9.12
CA LEU A 122 -0.52 -10.17 10.19
C LEU A 122 -0.10 -11.43 10.96
N SER A 123 -0.89 -12.51 10.85
CA SER A 123 -0.62 -13.80 11.48
C SER A 123 0.52 -14.57 10.82
#